data_AF-A0A496ULD4-F1
#
_entry.id   AF-A0A496ULD4-F1
#
_cell.length_a   1.000
_cell.length_b   1.000
_cell.length_c   1.000
_cell.angle_alpha   90.00
_cell.angle_beta   90.00
_cell.angle_gamma   90.00
#
_symmetry.space_group_name_H-M   'P 1'
#
loop_
_entity.id
_entity.type
_entity.pdbx_description
1 polymer ?
#
loop_
_entity_poly.entity_id
_entity_poly.type
_entity_poly.pdbx_seq_one_letter_code
_entity_poly.pdbx_strand_id
1 'polypeptide(L)'
;MGYSAAVSVPAVNAQSDLVSPAGDAPRYRDLPRCPEPDAHAVCFEFEGAGTDGWSCPAWFGLKDRYRSSTVGVAARPGTTDDGRALHLQTTWPGLHWCATGIRLEGPVDLSSFSMLTARIRLDDNLPGRSVAARLIVVAGDDWHWYEARRKTYLKAGRWIPFQAPLAGESTADQMLDYWGPKAMELVKDQAIVQEIILRIEAVATDRGSNLTDVDRDIHIDSITLIP
;
A
#
# COMPACT_ATOMS: atom_id res chain seq x y z
N MET A 1 6.05 -2.51 -67.61
CA MET A 1 6.43 -3.71 -66.83
C MET A 1 6.94 -3.16 -65.50
N GLY A 2 6.14 -3.03 -64.43
CA GLY A 2 5.48 -4.10 -63.66
C GLY A 2 6.58 -4.87 -62.91
N TYR A 3 6.75 -4.82 -61.59
CA TYR A 3 5.75 -4.95 -60.52
C TYR A 3 6.16 -4.22 -59.24
N SER A 4 5.15 -3.61 -58.60
CA SER A 4 5.08 -3.27 -57.18
C SER A 4 4.73 -4.52 -56.38
N ALA A 5 5.39 -4.74 -55.24
CA ALA A 5 4.96 -5.72 -54.25
C ALA A 5 5.03 -5.09 -52.86
N ALA A 6 3.86 -4.68 -52.38
CA ALA A 6 3.61 -4.34 -51.00
C ALA A 6 3.79 -5.58 -50.13
N VAL A 7 4.58 -5.47 -49.06
CA VAL A 7 4.67 -6.49 -48.02
C VAL A 7 3.65 -6.13 -46.95
N SER A 8 2.55 -6.86 -46.92
CA SER A 8 1.54 -6.83 -45.88
C SER A 8 2.09 -7.41 -44.58
N VAL A 9 2.03 -6.62 -43.50
CA VAL A 9 2.27 -7.08 -42.14
C VAL A 9 0.96 -7.69 -41.61
N PRO A 10 0.95 -8.95 -41.09
CA PRO A 10 -0.24 -9.47 -40.44
C PRO A 10 -0.42 -8.80 -39.08
N ALA A 11 -1.59 -8.21 -38.87
CA ALA A 11 -2.09 -7.84 -37.55
C ALA A 11 -2.33 -9.13 -36.73
N VAL A 12 -1.59 -9.29 -35.63
CA VAL A 12 -1.87 -10.33 -34.65
C VAL A 12 -2.60 -9.68 -33.48
N ASN A 13 -3.87 -10.07 -33.35
CA ASN A 13 -4.75 -9.78 -32.23
C ASN A 13 -4.10 -10.23 -30.91
N ALA A 14 -3.77 -9.27 -30.05
CA ALA A 14 -3.63 -9.50 -28.63
C ALA A 14 -4.98 -9.15 -27.97
N GLN A 15 -5.87 -10.13 -27.84
CA GLN A 15 -6.93 -10.05 -26.85
C GLN A 15 -6.28 -10.25 -25.49
N SER A 16 -6.01 -9.15 -24.79
CA SER A 16 -5.81 -9.19 -23.34
C SER A 16 -7.17 -9.34 -22.69
N ASP A 17 -7.48 -10.53 -22.19
CA ASP A 17 -8.60 -10.74 -21.27
C ASP A 17 -8.24 -10.14 -19.90
N LEU A 18 -8.15 -8.81 -19.85
CA LEU A 18 -8.26 -8.05 -18.62
C LEU A 18 -9.75 -7.84 -18.39
N VAL A 19 -10.35 -8.71 -17.59
CA VAL A 19 -11.67 -8.47 -17.00
C VAL A 19 -11.53 -7.24 -16.12
N SER A 20 -11.94 -6.09 -16.63
CA SER A 20 -12.25 -4.93 -15.80
C SER A 20 -13.43 -5.31 -14.90
N PRO A 21 -13.30 -5.30 -13.57
CA PRO A 21 -14.49 -5.41 -12.73
C PRO A 21 -15.24 -4.08 -12.84
N ALA A 22 -16.16 -4.01 -13.79
CA ALA A 22 -17.30 -3.09 -13.73
C ALA A 22 -18.27 -3.62 -12.66
N GLY A 23 -17.83 -3.59 -11.41
CA GLY A 23 -18.70 -3.67 -10.24
C GLY A 23 -18.57 -2.33 -9.53
N ASP A 24 -19.69 -1.64 -9.33
CA ASP A 24 -19.73 -0.43 -8.52
C ASP A 24 -18.97 -0.68 -7.21
N ALA A 25 -17.86 0.03 -7.02
CA ALA A 25 -17.21 0.07 -5.71
C ALA A 25 -18.27 0.51 -4.70
N PRO A 26 -18.41 -0.16 -3.54
CA PRO A 26 -19.38 0.22 -2.53
C PRO A 26 -19.24 1.71 -2.25
N ARG A 27 -20.32 2.48 -2.46
CA ARG A 27 -20.31 3.90 -2.18
C ARG A 27 -20.23 4.04 -0.67
N TYR A 28 -19.44 4.99 -0.17
CA TYR A 28 -19.23 5.28 1.25
C TYR A 28 -20.50 5.31 2.12
N ARG A 29 -21.69 5.53 1.53
CA ARG A 29 -22.99 5.48 2.21
C ARG A 29 -23.43 4.07 2.65
N ASP A 30 -22.80 3.02 2.13
CA ASP A 30 -23.11 1.62 2.40
C ASP A 30 -22.12 0.97 3.38
N LEU A 31 -21.11 1.72 3.86
CA LEU A 31 -20.35 1.32 5.03
C LEU A 31 -21.24 1.44 6.26
N PRO A 32 -21.22 0.48 7.20
CA PRO A 32 -21.98 0.59 8.44
C PRO A 32 -21.61 1.89 9.13
N ARG A 33 -22.57 2.81 9.25
CA ARG A 33 -22.46 3.93 10.18
C ARG A 33 -22.37 3.29 11.56
N CYS A 34 -21.27 3.50 12.29
CA CYS A 34 -21.14 3.00 13.66
C CYS A 34 -22.13 3.73 14.57
N PRO A 35 -23.02 2.98 15.25
CA PRO A 35 -23.27 3.28 16.65
C PRO A 35 -23.07 2.03 17.52
N GLU A 36 -22.20 2.13 18.53
CA GLU A 36 -22.23 1.52 19.89
C GLU A 36 -20.82 1.19 20.44
N PRO A 37 -20.62 1.20 21.79
CA PRO A 37 -19.35 1.49 22.45
C PRO A 37 -18.42 0.29 22.72
N ASP A 38 -18.48 -0.75 21.89
CA ASP A 38 -17.52 -1.87 21.93
C ASP A 38 -16.70 -1.84 20.62
N ALA A 39 -15.58 -1.14 20.64
CA ALA A 39 -14.69 -1.06 19.48
C ALA A 39 -14.13 -2.46 19.17
N HIS A 40 -14.67 -3.11 18.15
CA HIS A 40 -14.11 -4.36 17.64
C HIS A 40 -12.99 -4.05 16.64
N ALA A 41 -11.95 -4.88 16.63
CA ALA A 41 -10.89 -4.79 15.64
C ALA A 41 -11.46 -4.96 14.22
N VAL A 42 -11.03 -4.12 13.28
CA VAL A 42 -11.43 -4.21 11.87
C VAL A 42 -10.32 -4.93 11.11
N CYS A 43 -10.60 -6.12 10.58
CA CYS A 43 -9.64 -6.96 9.88
C CYS A 43 -9.92 -7.02 8.37
N PHE A 44 -8.87 -6.88 7.57
CA PHE A 44 -8.87 -7.07 6.12
C PHE A 44 -8.04 -8.33 5.82
N GLU A 45 -8.72 -9.40 5.41
CA GLU A 45 -8.14 -10.74 5.23
C GLU A 45 -7.95 -11.14 3.76
N PHE A 46 -8.55 -10.40 2.81
CA PHE A 46 -8.37 -10.59 1.36
C PHE A 46 -8.71 -12.00 0.83
N GLU A 47 -9.48 -12.81 1.57
CA GLU A 47 -9.84 -14.17 1.15
C GLU A 47 -10.80 -14.20 -0.07
N GLY A 48 -11.41 -13.05 -0.39
CA GLY A 48 -12.21 -12.84 -1.60
C GLY A 48 -11.38 -12.53 -2.86
N ALA A 49 -12.04 -11.95 -3.86
CA ALA A 49 -11.39 -11.42 -5.08
C ALA A 49 -11.20 -9.90 -5.04
N GLY A 50 -11.77 -9.22 -4.05
CA GLY A 50 -11.71 -7.76 -3.89
C GLY A 50 -10.53 -7.32 -3.03
N THR A 51 -10.07 -6.09 -3.24
CA THR A 51 -8.99 -5.48 -2.46
C THR A 51 -9.47 -4.82 -1.17
N ASP A 52 -10.75 -4.99 -0.82
CA ASP A 52 -11.40 -4.40 0.36
C ASP A 52 -11.18 -2.87 0.50
N GLY A 53 -11.22 -2.15 -0.62
CA GLY A 53 -11.05 -0.69 -0.66
C GLY A 53 -9.59 -0.21 -0.73
N TRP A 54 -8.62 -1.14 -0.69
CA TRP A 54 -7.21 -0.81 -0.86
C TRP A 54 -6.85 -0.62 -2.34
N SER A 55 -6.11 0.44 -2.64
CA SER A 55 -5.68 0.81 -3.99
C SER A 55 -4.31 1.48 -3.99
N CYS A 56 -3.68 1.61 -5.15
CA CYS A 56 -2.47 2.45 -5.26
C CYS A 56 -2.89 3.93 -5.25
N PRO A 57 -2.32 4.80 -4.39
CA PRO A 57 -2.67 6.21 -4.40
C PRO A 57 -2.35 6.84 -5.77
N ALA A 58 -3.27 7.63 -6.32
CA ALA A 58 -3.15 8.19 -7.68
C ALA A 58 -1.91 9.06 -7.91
N TRP A 59 -1.32 9.60 -6.84
CA TRP A 59 -0.12 10.41 -6.91
C TRP A 59 1.19 9.58 -6.99
N PHE A 60 1.14 8.27 -6.72
CA PHE A 60 2.23 7.36 -7.05
C PHE A 60 2.32 7.20 -8.58
N GLY A 61 3.51 7.42 -9.14
CA GLY A 61 3.74 7.49 -10.58
C GLY A 61 3.90 8.93 -11.09
N LEU A 62 3.49 9.96 -10.33
CA LEU A 62 3.66 11.36 -10.75
C LEU A 62 5.09 11.88 -10.63
N LYS A 63 5.95 11.19 -9.87
CA LYS A 63 7.37 11.51 -9.73
C LYS A 63 8.18 10.22 -9.81
N ASP A 64 9.37 10.27 -10.40
CA ASP A 64 10.23 9.10 -10.62
C ASP A 64 10.57 8.31 -9.34
N ARG A 65 10.49 8.94 -8.17
CA ARG A 65 10.75 8.26 -6.90
C ARG A 65 9.54 7.57 -6.28
N TYR A 66 8.32 7.88 -6.72
CA TYR A 66 7.10 7.23 -6.27
C TYR A 66 6.56 6.38 -7.41
N ARG A 67 6.60 5.07 -7.26
CA ARG A 67 6.27 4.13 -8.32
C ARG A 67 4.83 3.68 -8.18
N SER A 68 4.07 3.85 -9.26
CA SER A 68 2.74 3.25 -9.35
C SER A 68 2.83 1.74 -9.20
N SER A 69 1.75 1.12 -8.77
CA SER A 69 1.65 -0.33 -8.66
C SER A 69 0.29 -0.80 -9.11
N THR A 70 0.27 -1.95 -9.76
CA THR A 70 -0.94 -2.72 -9.92
C THR A 70 -1.26 -3.35 -8.56
N VAL A 71 -2.48 -3.14 -8.08
CA VAL A 71 -2.97 -3.70 -6.81
C VAL A 71 -4.07 -4.71 -7.11
N GLY A 72 -3.96 -5.90 -6.54
CA GLY A 72 -4.94 -6.96 -6.67
C GLY A 72 -4.86 -7.92 -5.48
N VAL A 73 -5.49 -9.08 -5.62
CA VAL A 73 -5.40 -10.17 -4.65
C VAL A 73 -4.77 -11.38 -5.32
N ALA A 74 -3.80 -12.00 -4.66
CA ALA A 74 -3.12 -13.20 -5.15
C ALA A 74 -3.02 -14.26 -4.04
N ALA A 75 -2.64 -15.48 -4.41
CA ALA A 75 -2.35 -16.54 -3.45
C ALA A 75 -1.21 -16.12 -2.51
N ARG A 76 -1.30 -16.47 -1.23
CA ARG A 76 -0.32 -16.12 -0.22
C ARG A 76 0.99 -16.90 -0.45
N PRO A 77 2.13 -16.24 -0.75
CA PRO A 77 3.36 -16.97 -1.03
C PRO A 77 3.98 -17.57 0.23
N GLY A 78 4.53 -18.78 0.06
CA GLY A 78 5.25 -19.49 1.11
C GLY A 78 4.36 -20.07 2.21
N THR A 79 3.06 -20.20 1.96
CA THR A 79 2.11 -20.95 2.80
C THR A 79 1.58 -22.16 2.06
N THR A 80 1.06 -23.14 2.80
CA THR A 80 0.45 -24.37 2.25
C THR A 80 -1.08 -24.30 2.25
N ASP A 81 -1.65 -23.19 2.70
CA ASP A 81 -3.09 -22.93 2.67
C ASP A 81 -3.49 -22.30 1.32
N ASP A 82 -4.78 -22.38 0.98
CA ASP A 82 -5.36 -21.68 -0.18
C ASP A 82 -5.63 -20.20 0.12
N GLY A 83 -4.97 -19.66 1.16
CA GLY A 83 -5.17 -18.30 1.65
C GLY A 83 -4.70 -17.27 0.63
N ARG A 84 -5.32 -16.10 0.70
CA ARG A 84 -5.00 -14.98 -0.20
C ARG A 84 -4.37 -13.82 0.56
N ALA A 85 -3.79 -12.91 -0.21
CA ALA A 85 -3.18 -11.69 0.28
C ALA A 85 -3.35 -10.58 -0.75
N LEU A 86 -3.35 -9.33 -0.29
CA LEU A 86 -3.24 -8.19 -1.17
C LEU A 86 -1.87 -8.22 -1.84
N HIS A 87 -1.85 -8.11 -3.16
CA HIS A 87 -0.67 -8.20 -4.00
C HIS A 87 -0.44 -6.87 -4.72
N LEU A 88 0.78 -6.36 -4.59
CA LEU A 88 1.25 -5.17 -5.28
C LEU A 88 2.37 -5.59 -6.22
N GLN A 89 2.19 -5.26 -7.50
CA GLN A 89 3.23 -5.40 -8.52
C GLN A 89 3.77 -4.01 -8.88
N THR A 90 5.08 -3.81 -8.73
CA THR A 90 5.73 -2.51 -8.98
C THR A 90 7.11 -2.68 -9.59
N THR A 91 7.63 -1.65 -10.27
CA THR A 91 9.00 -1.66 -10.80
C THR A 91 9.85 -0.63 -10.04
N TRP A 92 10.93 -1.08 -9.42
CA TRP A 92 11.82 -0.21 -8.66
C TRP A 92 13.11 0.10 -9.42
N PRO A 93 13.47 1.39 -9.55
CA PRO A 93 14.65 1.81 -10.28
C PRO A 93 15.93 1.53 -9.51
N GLY A 94 16.99 1.28 -10.25
CA GLY A 94 18.31 0.89 -9.78
C GLY A 94 18.89 1.66 -8.60
N LEU A 95 19.11 2.95 -8.82
CA LEU A 95 20.20 3.67 -8.14
C LEU A 95 19.73 4.66 -7.06
N HIS A 96 18.43 4.75 -6.79
CA HIS A 96 17.87 5.80 -5.94
C HIS A 96 16.82 5.27 -4.95
N TRP A 97 16.56 6.08 -3.91
CA TRP A 97 15.39 5.90 -3.06
C TRP A 97 14.14 5.88 -3.93
N CYS A 98 13.31 4.87 -3.73
CA CYS A 98 12.00 4.80 -4.35
C CYS A 98 10.98 4.27 -3.34
N ALA A 99 9.71 4.54 -3.60
CA ALA A 99 8.63 4.05 -2.79
C ALA A 99 7.45 3.60 -3.64
N THR A 100 6.73 2.60 -3.16
CA THR A 100 5.36 2.25 -3.55
C THR A 100 4.47 2.26 -2.29
N GLY A 101 3.17 2.06 -2.44
CA GLY A 101 2.26 1.87 -1.32
C GLY A 101 0.84 1.56 -1.73
N ILE A 102 0.06 1.20 -0.72
CA ILE A 102 -1.40 1.06 -0.80
C ILE A 102 -2.06 2.14 0.05
N ARG A 103 -3.26 2.52 -0.34
CA ARG A 103 -4.13 3.47 0.33
C ARG A 103 -5.50 2.84 0.55
N LEU A 104 -6.01 3.01 1.77
CA LEU A 104 -7.43 2.92 2.05
C LEU A 104 -8.04 4.31 1.81
N GLU A 105 -8.94 4.41 0.84
CA GLU A 105 -9.55 5.67 0.43
C GLU A 105 -10.85 5.96 1.19
N GLY A 106 -11.04 7.23 1.54
CA GLY A 106 -12.27 7.74 2.13
C GLY A 106 -12.11 8.10 3.61
N PRO A 107 -13.03 8.91 4.14
CA PRO A 107 -12.95 9.34 5.52
C PRO A 107 -13.08 8.16 6.49
N VAL A 108 -11.99 7.83 7.19
CA VAL A 108 -11.92 6.78 8.20
C VAL A 108 -11.94 7.43 9.58
N ASP A 109 -12.90 7.03 10.41
CA ASP A 109 -12.93 7.43 11.82
C ASP A 109 -11.98 6.54 12.62
N LEU A 110 -10.91 7.15 13.13
CA LEU A 110 -9.87 6.54 13.95
C LEU A 110 -10.06 6.79 15.46
N SER A 111 -11.17 7.41 15.89
CA SER A 111 -11.40 7.71 17.32
C SER A 111 -11.32 6.48 18.22
N SER A 112 -11.71 5.32 17.71
CA SER A 112 -11.73 4.06 18.45
C SER A 112 -10.57 3.12 18.10
N PHE A 113 -9.49 3.62 17.49
CA PHE A 113 -8.35 2.79 17.07
C PHE A 113 -7.00 3.41 17.46
N SER A 114 -6.18 2.63 18.17
CA SER A 114 -4.83 3.02 18.60
C SER A 114 -3.71 2.45 17.74
N MET A 115 -3.95 1.43 16.91
CA MET A 115 -2.87 0.78 16.15
C MET A 115 -3.33 0.17 14.83
N LEU A 116 -2.50 0.29 13.80
CA LEU A 116 -2.60 -0.50 12.57
C LEU A 116 -1.54 -1.58 12.58
N THR A 117 -1.96 -2.82 12.35
CA THR A 117 -1.06 -3.95 12.16
C THR A 117 -1.22 -4.56 10.78
N ALA A 118 -0.17 -5.20 10.26
CA ALA A 118 -0.21 -5.97 9.02
C ALA A 118 0.90 -7.03 9.02
N ARG A 119 0.85 -7.96 8.07
CA ARG A 119 1.97 -8.82 7.72
C ARG A 119 2.40 -8.49 6.30
N ILE A 120 3.69 -8.28 6.09
CA ILE A 120 4.24 -7.88 4.79
C ILE A 120 5.30 -8.89 4.38
N ARG A 121 5.20 -9.39 3.15
CA ARG A 121 6.22 -10.24 2.54
C ARG A 121 6.66 -9.66 1.21
N LEU A 122 7.97 -9.66 1.02
CA LEU A 122 8.58 -9.35 -0.26
C LEU A 122 8.98 -10.65 -0.97
N ASP A 123 9.15 -10.57 -2.29
CA ASP A 123 9.77 -11.61 -3.10
C ASP A 123 11.13 -12.08 -2.52
N ASP A 124 11.54 -13.29 -2.89
CA ASP A 124 12.74 -13.92 -2.33
C ASP A 124 14.05 -13.25 -2.80
N ASN A 125 13.98 -12.37 -3.81
CA ASN A 125 15.15 -11.85 -4.52
C ASN A 125 15.31 -10.33 -4.40
N LEU A 126 15.82 -9.80 -3.28
CA LEU A 126 16.09 -8.35 -3.13
C LEU A 126 17.58 -8.02 -2.97
N PRO A 127 18.41 -8.24 -4.00
CA PRO A 127 19.83 -7.99 -3.90
C PRO A 127 20.10 -6.48 -3.79
N GLY A 128 21.03 -6.11 -2.89
CA GLY A 128 21.57 -4.75 -2.81
C GLY A 128 20.61 -3.67 -2.34
N ARG A 129 19.50 -4.02 -1.66
CA ARG A 129 18.52 -3.04 -1.16
C ARG A 129 18.12 -3.27 0.29
N SER A 130 17.95 -2.16 1.00
CA SER A 130 17.21 -2.11 2.25
C SER A 130 15.79 -1.67 1.94
N VAL A 131 14.81 -2.51 2.30
CA VAL A 131 13.39 -2.21 2.13
C VAL A 131 12.77 -2.01 3.50
N ALA A 132 11.92 -1.01 3.65
CA ALA A 132 11.19 -0.76 4.87
C ALA A 132 9.73 -0.38 4.59
N ALA A 133 8.84 -0.71 5.51
CA ALA A 133 7.46 -0.26 5.51
C ALA A 133 7.27 0.87 6.52
N ARG A 134 6.34 1.77 6.20
CA ARG A 134 6.01 2.94 7.02
C ARG A 134 4.55 3.36 6.80
N LEU A 135 3.90 3.77 7.89
CA LEU A 135 2.54 4.30 7.84
C LEU A 135 2.56 5.80 7.54
N ILE A 136 1.64 6.24 6.70
CA ILE A 136 1.30 7.65 6.48
C ILE A 136 -0.20 7.78 6.66
N VAL A 137 -0.61 8.85 7.33
CA VAL A 137 -2.00 9.22 7.52
C VAL A 137 -2.19 10.60 6.91
N VAL A 138 -3.27 10.79 6.15
CA VAL A 138 -3.63 12.09 5.58
C VAL A 138 -4.89 12.56 6.28
N ALA A 139 -4.85 13.76 6.87
CA ALA A 139 -5.97 14.27 7.64
C ALA A 139 -6.16 15.78 7.47
N GLY A 140 -7.38 16.22 7.80
CA GLY A 140 -7.79 17.61 7.80
C GLY A 140 -8.17 18.14 6.42
N ASP A 141 -8.84 19.30 6.44
CA ASP A 141 -9.36 19.94 5.22
C ASP A 141 -8.25 20.34 4.24
N ASP A 142 -7.06 20.60 4.77
CA ASP A 142 -5.86 20.96 4.01
C ASP A 142 -5.03 19.74 3.56
N TRP A 143 -5.51 18.50 3.77
CA TRP A 143 -4.83 17.26 3.35
C TRP A 143 -3.39 17.16 3.86
N HIS A 144 -3.18 17.36 5.16
CA HIS A 144 -1.85 17.29 5.78
C HIS A 144 -1.36 15.85 5.87
N TRP A 145 -0.08 15.63 5.58
CA TRP A 145 0.54 14.31 5.61
C TRP A 145 1.29 14.11 6.92
N TYR A 146 0.96 13.02 7.61
CA TYR A 146 1.57 12.62 8.87
C TYR A 146 2.24 11.27 8.67
N GLU A 147 3.57 11.26 8.74
CA GLU A 147 4.37 10.07 8.45
C GLU A 147 4.92 9.47 9.75
N ALA A 148 4.73 8.17 9.99
CA ALA A 148 5.28 7.51 11.16
C ALA A 148 6.83 7.56 11.15
N ARG A 149 7.45 7.97 12.25
CA ARG A 149 8.91 8.04 12.42
C ARG A 149 9.55 6.68 12.26
N ARG A 150 8.96 5.71 12.95
CA ARG A 150 9.43 4.33 12.96
C ARG A 150 9.11 3.70 11.61
N LYS A 151 10.08 2.93 11.13
CA LYS A 151 9.94 2.11 9.94
C LYS A 151 10.25 0.67 10.31
N THR A 152 9.54 -0.25 9.68
CA THR A 152 9.76 -1.68 9.85
C THR A 152 10.59 -2.18 8.69
N TYR A 153 11.83 -2.59 8.96
CA TYR A 153 12.68 -3.17 7.92
C TYR A 153 12.16 -4.54 7.51
N LEU A 154 11.99 -4.72 6.21
CA LEU A 154 11.48 -5.94 5.60
C LEU A 154 12.65 -6.83 5.16
N LYS A 155 12.43 -8.14 5.14
CA LYS A 155 13.40 -9.13 4.68
C LYS A 155 12.79 -9.94 3.55
N ALA A 156 13.57 -10.17 2.50
CA ALA A 156 13.17 -10.97 1.35
C ALA A 156 12.70 -12.36 1.78
N GLY A 157 11.62 -12.83 1.15
CA GLY A 157 11.09 -14.18 1.35
C GLY A 157 10.56 -14.52 2.74
N ARG A 158 10.28 -13.52 3.58
CA ARG A 158 9.70 -13.72 4.91
C ARG A 158 8.51 -12.80 5.13
N TRP A 159 7.49 -13.32 5.80
CA TRP A 159 6.42 -12.52 6.37
C TRP A 159 6.95 -11.79 7.60
N ILE A 160 6.94 -10.46 7.55
CA ILE A 160 7.40 -9.57 8.61
C ILE A 160 6.18 -8.87 9.21
N PRO A 161 5.96 -8.92 10.53
CA PRO A 161 4.91 -8.16 11.17
C PRO A 161 5.22 -6.66 11.10
N PHE A 162 4.23 -5.90 10.68
CA PHE A 162 4.21 -4.45 10.69
C PHE A 162 3.24 -3.97 11.77
N GLN A 163 3.66 -2.97 12.53
CA GLN A 163 2.84 -2.31 13.55
C GLN A 163 3.16 -0.83 13.52
N ALA A 164 2.13 0.00 13.48
CA ALA A 164 2.27 1.44 13.59
C ALA A 164 1.14 2.02 14.45
N PRO A 165 1.46 2.86 15.45
CA PRO A 165 0.45 3.50 16.27
C PRO A 165 -0.40 4.43 15.39
N LEU A 166 -1.71 4.41 15.60
CA LEU A 166 -2.65 5.38 15.05
C LEU A 166 -2.81 6.51 16.05
N ALA A 167 -3.04 7.72 15.55
CA ALA A 167 -3.03 8.91 16.38
C ALA A 167 -4.29 9.05 17.29
N GLY A 168 -5.24 8.11 17.21
CA GLY A 168 -6.61 8.19 17.73
C GLY A 168 -6.75 8.26 19.26
N GLU A 169 -5.84 7.64 20.01
CA GLU A 169 -5.89 7.64 21.49
C GLU A 169 -4.58 8.11 22.16
N SER A 170 -3.71 8.78 21.41
CA SER A 170 -2.31 8.88 21.82
C SER A 170 -2.04 9.91 22.91
N THR A 171 -1.45 9.46 24.02
CA THR A 171 -0.68 10.30 24.95
C THR A 171 0.42 11.05 24.20
N ALA A 172 0.83 12.22 24.70
CA ALA A 172 1.87 13.08 24.08
C ALA A 172 3.15 12.33 23.63
N ASP A 173 3.44 11.17 24.21
CA ASP A 173 4.59 10.32 23.89
C ASP A 173 4.45 9.52 22.58
N GLN A 174 3.27 9.04 22.17
CA GLN A 174 3.12 8.38 20.83
C GLN A 174 2.84 9.42 19.72
N MET A 175 2.55 10.67 20.08
CA MET A 175 2.58 11.83 19.15
C MET A 175 4.01 12.14 18.66
N LEU A 176 5.04 11.76 19.46
CA LEU A 176 6.44 11.83 19.05
C LEU A 176 6.81 10.76 18.02
N ASP A 177 5.90 9.86 17.63
CA ASP A 177 6.14 8.84 16.60
C ASP A 177 5.67 9.28 15.20
N TYR A 178 5.34 10.56 14.96
CA TYR A 178 5.07 11.10 13.60
C TYR A 178 5.94 12.31 13.18
N TRP A 179 6.15 12.46 11.87
CA TRP A 179 6.74 13.62 11.16
C TRP A 179 5.65 14.32 10.36
N GLY A 180 5.63 15.66 10.43
CA GLY A 180 4.70 16.52 9.69
C GLY A 180 4.59 17.91 10.33
N PRO A 181 4.21 18.95 9.55
CA PRO A 181 3.81 20.22 10.15
C PRO A 181 2.65 19.93 11.10
N LYS A 182 2.74 20.39 12.35
CA LYS A 182 1.63 20.28 13.32
C LYS A 182 1.19 18.84 13.61
N ALA A 183 2.10 17.85 13.59
CA ALA A 183 1.80 16.48 14.06
C ALA A 183 1.14 16.43 15.45
N MET A 184 1.33 17.48 16.26
CA MET A 184 0.64 17.66 17.53
C MET A 184 -0.85 18.11 17.44
N GLU A 185 -1.28 18.76 16.36
CA GLU A 185 -2.67 19.20 16.16
C GLU A 185 -3.56 18.06 15.64
N LEU A 186 -3.01 17.10 14.88
CA LEU A 186 -3.73 15.90 14.41
C LEU A 186 -4.51 15.20 15.52
N VAL A 187 -3.90 15.10 16.70
CA VAL A 187 -4.37 14.30 17.84
C VAL A 187 -5.48 14.97 18.64
N LYS A 188 -5.61 16.29 18.57
CA LYS A 188 -6.62 16.98 19.38
C LYS A 188 -7.98 17.04 18.70
N ASP A 189 -8.01 17.15 17.38
CA ASP A 189 -9.22 17.57 16.68
C ASP A 189 -9.63 16.67 15.50
N GLN A 190 -8.83 15.66 15.11
CA GLN A 190 -9.07 14.90 13.87
C GLN A 190 -9.04 13.39 14.08
N ALA A 191 -10.12 12.88 14.67
CA ALA A 191 -10.43 11.45 14.64
C ALA A 191 -10.65 10.96 13.20
N ILE A 192 -11.20 11.80 12.33
CA ILE A 192 -11.49 11.43 10.94
C ILE A 192 -10.29 11.78 10.06
N VAL A 193 -9.73 10.76 9.42
CA VAL A 193 -8.62 10.89 8.46
C VAL A 193 -9.13 10.62 7.05
N GLN A 194 -8.57 11.29 6.05
CA GLN A 194 -9.00 11.14 4.66
C GLN A 194 -8.38 9.92 3.98
N GLU A 195 -7.15 9.56 4.37
CA GLU A 195 -6.43 8.42 3.81
C GLU A 195 -5.54 7.75 4.85
N ILE A 196 -5.47 6.42 4.78
CA ILE A 196 -4.44 5.62 5.46
C ILE A 196 -3.58 4.98 4.38
N ILE A 197 -2.27 5.24 4.41
CA ILE A 197 -1.33 4.79 3.38
C ILE A 197 -0.23 3.95 4.03
N LEU A 198 -0.11 2.69 3.61
CA LEU A 198 1.03 1.86 3.93
C LEU A 198 2.07 1.99 2.81
N ARG A 199 3.13 2.74 3.08
CA ARG A 199 4.23 2.99 2.14
C ARG A 199 5.35 1.98 2.33
N ILE A 200 5.85 1.45 1.23
CA ILE A 200 7.03 0.58 1.17
C ILE A 200 8.13 1.32 0.43
N GLU A 201 9.22 1.60 1.13
CA GLU A 201 10.38 2.33 0.62
C GLU A 201 11.56 1.39 0.42
N ALA A 202 12.26 1.56 -0.70
CA ALA A 202 13.47 0.82 -1.03
C ALA A 202 14.64 1.78 -1.24
N VAL A 203 15.78 1.44 -0.65
CA VAL A 203 17.02 2.22 -0.73
C VAL A 203 18.13 1.30 -1.20
N ALA A 204 18.83 1.69 -2.27
CA ALA A 204 20.05 1.01 -2.70
C ALA A 204 21.09 1.07 -1.57
N THR A 205 21.61 -0.08 -1.17
CA THR A 205 22.59 -0.18 -0.07
C THR A 205 24.03 -0.24 -0.55
N ASP A 206 24.25 -0.57 -1.82
CA ASP A 206 25.57 -0.46 -2.43
C ASP A 206 25.62 0.73 -3.40
N ARG A 207 26.83 1.27 -3.60
CA ARG A 207 27.09 2.38 -4.52
C ARG A 207 27.61 1.91 -5.90
N GLY A 208 27.61 0.59 -6.17
CA GLY A 208 28.38 -0.01 -7.27
C GLY A 208 27.68 -1.11 -8.05
N SER A 209 26.50 -1.53 -7.64
CA SER A 209 25.65 -2.43 -8.41
C SER A 209 24.92 -1.61 -9.46
N ASN A 210 25.07 -2.03 -10.71
CA ASN A 210 24.13 -1.71 -11.77
C ASN A 210 22.82 -2.42 -11.45
N LEU A 211 22.09 -1.92 -10.46
CA LEU A 211 20.71 -2.34 -10.25
C LEU A 211 19.96 -1.85 -11.49
N THR A 212 19.55 -2.78 -12.33
CA THR A 212 18.57 -2.46 -13.38
C THR A 212 17.23 -2.20 -12.72
N ASP A 213 16.28 -1.70 -13.50
CA ASP A 213 14.89 -1.73 -13.08
C ASP A 213 14.50 -3.19 -12.83
N VAL A 214 13.87 -3.45 -11.69
CA VAL A 214 13.43 -4.80 -11.32
C VAL A 214 11.98 -4.74 -10.89
N ASP A 215 11.18 -5.62 -11.47
CA ASP A 215 9.80 -5.85 -11.06
C ASP A 215 9.77 -6.55 -9.71
N ARG A 216 8.84 -6.13 -8.87
CA ARG A 216 8.72 -6.52 -7.47
C ARG A 216 7.30 -6.89 -7.15
N ASP A 217 7.19 -8.06 -6.52
CA ASP A 217 5.96 -8.55 -5.93
C ASP A 217 6.00 -8.35 -4.43
N ILE A 218 5.00 -7.65 -3.91
CA ILE A 218 4.84 -7.39 -2.49
C ILE A 218 3.47 -7.91 -2.08
N HIS A 219 3.45 -8.70 -1.02
CA HIS A 219 2.23 -9.27 -0.48
C HIS A 219 1.98 -8.69 0.91
N ILE A 220 0.75 -8.25 1.14
CA ILE A 220 0.30 -7.66 2.40
C ILE A 220 -0.95 -8.39 2.83
N ASP A 221 -0.99 -8.78 4.09
CA ASP A 221 -2.06 -9.61 4.62
C ASP A 221 -2.37 -9.22 6.06
N SER A 222 -3.58 -9.56 6.52
CA SER A 222 -4.06 -9.35 7.88
C SER A 222 -3.89 -7.90 8.30
N ILE A 223 -4.33 -6.95 7.45
CA ILE A 223 -4.33 -5.54 7.85
C ILE A 223 -5.41 -5.39 8.92
N THR A 224 -5.08 -4.87 10.08
CA THR A 224 -6.01 -4.78 11.21
C THR A 224 -5.91 -3.42 11.87
N LEU A 225 -7.05 -2.75 12.04
CA LEU A 225 -7.19 -1.60 12.94
C LEU A 225 -7.57 -2.14 14.32
N ILE A 226 -6.72 -1.88 15.31
CA ILE A 226 -6.85 -2.35 16.68
C ILE A 226 -7.30 -1.17 17.55
N PRO A 227 -8.31 -1.37 18.41
CA PRO A 227 -8.71 -0.42 19.43
C PRO A 227 -7.55 0.03 20.31
#